data_AF-A0A377W8P3-F1
#
_entry.id   AF-A0A377W8P3-F1
#
_cell.length_a   1.000
_cell.length_b   1.000
_cell.length_c   1.000
_cell.angle_alpha   90.00
_cell.angle_beta   90.00
_cell.angle_gamma   90.00
#
_symmetry.space_group_name_H-M   'P 1'
#
loop_
_entity.id
_entity.type
_entity.pdbx_description
1 polymer ?
#
loop_
_entity_poly.entity_id
_entity_poly.type
_entity_poly.pdbx_seq_one_letter_code
_entity_poly.pdbx_strand_id
1 'polypeptide(L)'
;MARRILVVEDEAPIREMVCFVLEQNGFQPVEAEDYDSAVNQLNEPWPDLILLDWMLPGGSGLQFIKLLKREAMTRDIPVVMLTARGEEEDRVRGLETGADDYITKPFSPKELVARIKAVMRRISPMAVEEVIEMQGLSLDPSSHRVMTGDSPLDMDRRNLNYCTSL
;
A
#
# COMPACT_ATOMS: atom_id res chain seq x y z
N MET A 1 -7.60 -10.70 6.93
CA MET A 1 -7.57 -9.52 7.83
C MET A 1 -7.89 -8.28 7.01
N ALA A 2 -8.41 -7.21 7.63
CA ALA A 2 -8.57 -5.92 6.94
C ALA A 2 -7.19 -5.37 6.55
N ARG A 3 -7.03 -4.87 5.32
CA ARG A 3 -5.73 -4.36 4.84
C ARG A 3 -5.45 -2.99 5.43
N ARG A 4 -4.27 -2.82 6.03
CA ARG A 4 -3.81 -1.57 6.64
C ARG A 4 -3.34 -0.61 5.55
N ILE A 5 -3.93 0.59 5.47
CA ILE A 5 -3.54 1.61 4.49
C ILE A 5 -3.06 2.84 5.24
N LEU A 6 -1.81 3.24 5.02
CA LEU A 6 -1.29 4.50 5.54
C LEU A 6 -1.74 5.64 4.62
N VAL A 7 -2.43 6.63 5.18
CA VAL A 7 -2.92 7.83 4.50
C VAL A 7 -2.08 9.01 4.95
N VAL A 8 -1.26 9.54 4.04
CA VAL A 8 -0.36 10.66 4.28
C VAL A 8 -0.85 11.87 3.49
N GLU A 9 -1.48 12.81 4.19
CA GLU A 9 -2.19 13.96 3.60
C GLU A 9 -2.27 15.06 4.66
N ASP A 10 -1.85 16.28 4.34
CA ASP A 10 -1.81 17.39 5.32
C ASP A 10 -3.18 18.09 5.46
N GLU A 11 -3.97 18.13 4.39
CA GLU A 11 -5.32 18.70 4.42
C GLU A 11 -6.30 17.78 5.16
N ALA A 12 -6.59 18.10 6.44
CA ALA A 12 -7.50 17.31 7.28
C ALA A 12 -8.85 16.94 6.62
N PRO A 13 -9.56 17.85 5.90
CA PRO A 13 -10.81 17.48 5.24
C PRO A 13 -10.65 16.41 4.15
N ILE A 14 -9.52 16.41 3.44
CA ILE A 14 -9.21 15.39 2.43
C ILE A 14 -8.85 14.08 3.13
N ARG A 15 -7.99 14.13 4.14
CA ARG A 15 -7.56 12.96 4.93
C ARG A 15 -8.73 12.26 5.59
N GLU A 16 -9.63 12.99 6.23
CA GLU A 16 -10.85 12.47 6.86
C GLU A 16 -11.78 11.80 5.82
N MET A 17 -12.00 12.46 4.67
CA MET A 17 -12.82 11.92 3.59
C MET A 17 -12.23 10.62 3.04
N VAL A 18 -10.91 10.58 2.82
CA VAL A 18 -10.20 9.39 2.36
C VAL A 18 -10.36 8.26 3.37
N CYS A 19 -10.07 8.50 4.66
CA CYS A 19 -10.18 7.49 5.71
C CYS A 19 -11.60 6.94 5.82
N PHE A 20 -12.61 7.81 5.83
CA PHE A 20 -14.01 7.40 5.82
C PHE A 20 -14.34 6.48 4.64
N VAL A 21 -13.91 6.85 3.42
CA VAL A 21 -14.14 6.03 2.21
C VAL A 21 -13.44 4.67 2.31
N LEU A 22 -12.23 4.62 2.87
CA LEU A 22 -11.48 3.38 3.08
C LEU A 22 -12.18 2.43 4.06
N GLU A 23 -12.63 2.95 5.21
CA GLU A 23 -13.38 2.18 6.21
C GLU A 23 -14.66 1.58 5.64
N GLN A 24 -15.44 2.38 4.89
CA GLN A 24 -16.66 1.92 4.21
C GLN A 24 -16.40 0.80 3.18
N ASN A 25 -15.14 0.61 2.76
CA ASN A 25 -14.72 -0.42 1.82
C ASN A 25 -13.94 -1.56 2.47
N GLY A 26 -13.94 -1.66 3.80
CA GLY A 26 -13.34 -2.77 4.55
C GLY A 26 -11.81 -2.69 4.70
N PHE A 27 -11.23 -1.53 4.45
CA PHE A 27 -9.82 -1.24 4.75
C PHE A 27 -9.66 -0.67 6.15
N GLN A 28 -8.44 -0.73 6.69
CA GLN A 28 -8.07 -0.13 7.97
C GLN A 28 -7.12 1.06 7.72
N PRO A 29 -7.63 2.30 7.62
CA PRO A 29 -6.76 3.44 7.44
C PRO A 29 -5.93 3.73 8.70
N VAL A 30 -4.73 4.25 8.50
CA VAL A 30 -3.90 4.88 9.53
C VAL A 30 -3.47 6.24 9.00
N GLU A 31 -3.66 7.27 9.81
CA GLU A 31 -3.42 8.65 9.40
C GLU A 31 -2.01 9.14 9.72
N ALA A 32 -1.50 9.99 8.83
CA ALA A 32 -0.34 10.85 9.01
C ALA A 32 -0.61 12.20 8.32
N GLU A 33 -0.27 13.30 8.99
CA GLU A 33 -0.54 14.65 8.49
C GLU A 33 0.70 15.37 7.98
N ASP A 34 1.88 14.77 8.17
CA ASP A 34 3.16 15.33 7.78
C ASP A 34 4.19 14.23 7.53
N TYR A 35 5.39 14.63 7.10
CA TYR A 35 6.47 13.70 6.80
C TYR A 35 6.87 12.87 8.04
N ASP A 36 7.01 13.50 9.20
CA ASP A 36 7.54 12.85 10.40
C ASP A 36 6.54 11.85 10.99
N SER A 37 5.25 12.19 11.05
CA SER A 37 4.18 11.27 11.42
C SER A 37 4.08 10.11 10.44
N ALA A 38 4.26 10.34 9.14
CA ALA A 38 4.28 9.25 8.15
C ALA A 38 5.43 8.28 8.40
N VAL A 39 6.64 8.79 8.70
CA VAL A 39 7.80 7.95 9.03
C VAL A 39 7.54 7.16 10.31
N ASN A 40 6.95 7.79 11.34
CA ASN A 40 6.62 7.13 12.59
C ASN A 40 5.58 6.00 12.42
N GLN A 41 4.69 6.10 11.42
CA GLN A 41 3.67 5.09 11.12
C GLN A 41 4.18 3.91 10.29
N LEU A 42 5.40 3.99 9.74
CA LEU A 42 6.10 2.87 9.11
C LEU A 42 6.64 1.92 10.17
N ASN A 43 5.74 1.16 10.78
CA ASN A 43 6.01 0.18 11.81
C ASN A 43 5.12 -1.06 11.67
N GLU A 44 5.38 -2.08 12.48
CA GLU A 44 4.55 -3.29 12.53
C GLU A 44 3.22 -3.08 13.26
N PRO A 45 2.09 -3.63 12.74
CA PRO A 45 1.98 -4.36 11.47
C PRO A 45 2.15 -3.41 10.26
N TRP A 46 3.05 -3.73 9.33
CA TRP A 46 3.40 -2.84 8.20
C TRP A 46 2.18 -2.49 7.34
N PRO A 47 2.12 -1.28 6.73
CA PRO A 47 1.07 -0.94 5.78
C PRO A 47 1.10 -1.86 4.55
N ASP A 48 -0.07 -2.26 4.07
CA ASP A 48 -0.25 -3.00 2.81
C ASP A 48 -0.23 -2.08 1.59
N LEU A 49 -0.51 -0.79 1.78
CA LEU A 49 -0.44 0.27 0.77
C LEU A 49 -0.32 1.64 1.44
N ILE A 50 0.30 2.58 0.74
CA ILE A 50 0.42 3.97 1.17
C ILE A 50 -0.29 4.87 0.16
N LEU A 51 -1.23 5.69 0.64
CA LEU A 51 -1.73 6.87 -0.07
C LEU A 51 -0.88 8.07 0.36
N LEU A 52 -0.31 8.78 -0.61
CA LEU A 52 0.74 9.77 -0.32
C LEU A 52 0.50 11.08 -1.08
N ASP A 53 0.36 12.19 -0.37
CA ASP A 53 0.46 13.52 -0.97
C ASP A 53 1.90 13.80 -1.45
N TRP A 54 2.01 14.52 -2.55
CA TRP A 54 3.26 15.07 -3.05
C TRP A 54 3.89 16.09 -2.10
N MET A 55 3.10 17.04 -1.61
CA MET A 55 3.56 18.10 -0.70
C MET A 55 3.16 17.77 0.72
N LEU A 56 4.14 17.76 1.63
CA LEU A 56 3.89 17.51 3.04
C LEU A 56 4.64 18.54 3.89
N PRO A 57 4.08 18.98 5.02
CA PRO A 57 4.88 19.63 6.04
C PRO A 57 6.07 18.73 6.42
N GLY A 58 7.26 19.34 6.53
CA GLY A 58 8.50 18.63 6.91
C GLY A 58 9.19 17.84 5.78
N GLY A 59 8.62 17.73 4.57
CA GLY A 59 9.27 17.01 3.48
C GLY A 59 8.47 16.94 2.18
N SER A 60 8.76 15.94 1.35
CA SER A 60 8.01 15.67 0.12
C SER A 60 7.71 14.18 0.00
N GLY A 61 6.63 13.85 -0.69
CA GLY A 61 6.29 12.46 -0.99
C GLY A 61 7.42 11.70 -1.70
N LEU A 62 8.22 12.39 -2.53
CA LEU A 62 9.40 11.80 -3.17
C LEU A 62 10.51 11.43 -2.19
N GLN A 63 10.77 12.27 -1.19
CA GLN A 63 11.73 11.93 -0.13
C GLN A 63 11.23 10.73 0.66
N PHE A 64 9.92 10.66 0.92
CA PHE A 64 9.31 9.55 1.61
C PHE A 64 9.41 8.24 0.82
N ILE A 65 9.13 8.26 -0.49
CA ILE A 65 9.33 7.08 -1.36
C ILE A 65 10.81 6.64 -1.35
N LYS A 66 11.76 7.58 -1.45
CA LYS A 66 13.19 7.24 -1.39
C LYS A 66 13.57 6.59 -0.05
N LEU A 67 12.96 7.01 1.06
CA LEU A 67 13.13 6.37 2.36
C LEU A 67 12.60 4.93 2.34
N LEU A 68 11.37 4.72 1.84
CA LEU A 68 10.77 3.38 1.72
C LEU A 68 11.67 2.43 0.92
N LYS A 69 12.17 2.87 -0.24
CA LYS A 69 12.96 2.01 -1.13
C LYS A 69 14.34 1.62 -0.58
N ARG A 70 14.83 2.26 0.48
CA ARG A 70 16.11 1.92 1.12
C ARG A 70 16.02 0.71 2.05
N GLU A 71 14.85 0.48 2.65
CA GLU A 71 14.68 -0.53 3.68
C GLU A 71 14.06 -1.81 3.12
N ALA A 72 14.58 -2.96 3.55
CA ALA A 72 14.16 -4.26 3.00
C ALA A 72 12.67 -4.58 3.26
N MET A 73 12.13 -4.09 4.37
CA MET A 73 10.76 -4.37 4.81
C MET A 73 9.71 -3.48 4.15
N THR A 74 10.09 -2.26 3.74
CA THR A 74 9.15 -1.25 3.23
C THR A 74 9.30 -0.98 1.73
N ARG A 75 10.40 -1.39 1.09
CA ARG A 75 10.65 -1.14 -0.34
C ARG A 75 9.57 -1.69 -1.29
N ASP A 76 8.89 -2.76 -0.88
CA ASP A 76 7.87 -3.44 -1.68
C ASP A 76 6.44 -3.00 -1.32
N ILE A 77 6.27 -2.07 -0.37
CA ILE A 77 4.96 -1.49 -0.06
C ILE A 77 4.55 -0.61 -1.25
N PRO A 78 3.38 -0.84 -1.87
CA PRO A 78 2.93 -0.04 -2.99
C PRO A 78 2.53 1.36 -2.54
N VAL A 79 2.84 2.34 -3.37
CA VAL A 79 2.52 3.75 -3.13
C VAL A 79 1.62 4.28 -4.23
N VAL A 80 0.48 4.84 -3.84
CA VAL A 80 -0.43 5.57 -4.72
C VAL A 80 -0.37 7.05 -4.35
N MET A 81 0.08 7.87 -5.28
CA MET A 81 0.24 9.30 -5.04
C MET A 81 -1.07 10.04 -5.26
N LEU A 82 -1.39 10.96 -4.36
CA LEU A 82 -2.42 11.98 -4.54
C LEU A 82 -1.72 13.25 -5.03
N THR A 83 -2.11 13.80 -6.17
CA THR A 83 -1.34 14.87 -6.82
C THR A 83 -2.25 15.93 -7.45
N ALA A 84 -1.82 17.19 -7.47
CA ALA A 84 -2.49 18.22 -8.26
C ALA A 84 -2.12 18.08 -9.75
N ARG A 85 -3.02 18.48 -10.67
CA ARG A 85 -2.77 18.41 -12.13
C ARG A 85 -1.43 19.01 -12.58
N GLY A 86 -0.98 20.10 -11.96
CA GLY A 86 0.28 20.75 -12.32
C GLY A 86 1.53 19.99 -11.90
N GLU A 87 1.46 19.20 -10.82
CA GLU A 87 2.58 18.40 -10.31
C GLU A 87 2.80 17.13 -11.15
N GLU A 88 1.73 16.60 -11.75
CA GLU A 88 1.80 15.50 -12.71
C GLU A 88 2.58 15.88 -13.99
N GLU A 89 2.43 17.11 -14.47
CA GLU A 89 3.16 17.59 -15.66
C GLU A 89 4.67 17.75 -15.39
N ASP A 90 5.05 18.18 -14.19
CA ASP A 90 6.45 18.23 -13.74
C ASP A 90 7.07 16.82 -13.64
N ARG A 91 6.25 15.80 -13.40
CA ARG A 91 6.66 14.40 -13.32
C ARG A 91 6.99 13.78 -14.69
N VAL A 92 6.19 14.05 -15.72
CA VAL A 92 6.43 13.56 -17.09
C VAL A 92 7.77 14.07 -17.64
N ARG A 93 8.25 15.22 -17.15
CA ARG A 93 9.47 15.88 -17.63
C ARG A 93 10.75 15.53 -16.87
N GLY A 94 10.70 14.85 -15.72
CA GLY A 94 11.83 14.89 -14.79
C GLY A 94 12.23 13.63 -14.02
N LEU A 95 11.32 12.79 -13.52
CA LEU A 95 11.68 11.70 -12.60
C LEU A 95 10.70 10.52 -12.66
N GLU A 96 11.23 9.30 -12.83
CA GLU A 96 10.52 8.08 -12.43
C GLU A 96 10.47 8.03 -10.90
N THR A 97 9.31 8.38 -10.35
CA THR A 97 9.12 8.66 -8.91
C THR A 97 9.04 7.41 -8.02
N GLY A 98 8.98 6.20 -8.60
CA GLY A 98 8.93 4.94 -7.85
C GLY A 98 7.57 4.62 -7.20
N ALA A 99 6.52 5.41 -7.45
CA ALA A 99 5.14 5.12 -7.06
C ALA A 99 4.39 4.34 -8.15
N ASP A 100 3.46 3.49 -7.72
CA ASP A 100 2.81 2.43 -8.49
C ASP A 100 1.55 2.91 -9.24
N ASP A 101 0.86 3.93 -8.72
CA ASP A 101 -0.26 4.61 -9.39
C ASP A 101 -0.44 6.04 -8.86
N TYR A 102 -1.28 6.82 -9.53
CA TYR A 102 -1.49 8.25 -9.28
C TYR A 102 -2.97 8.57 -9.37
N ILE A 103 -3.42 9.48 -8.51
CA ILE A 103 -4.78 9.98 -8.47
C ILE A 103 -4.71 11.50 -8.44
N THR A 104 -5.26 12.11 -9.48
CA THR A 104 -5.25 13.56 -9.62
C THR A 104 -6.38 14.19 -8.80
N LYS A 105 -6.05 15.17 -7.95
CA LYS A 105 -7.01 16.00 -7.23
C LYS A 105 -7.70 17.01 -8.19
N PRO A 106 -9.02 17.26 -8.08
CA PRO A 106 -9.98 16.55 -7.22
C PRO A 106 -10.36 15.18 -7.82
N PHE A 107 -10.50 14.17 -6.94
CA PHE A 107 -10.89 12.81 -7.31
C PHE A 107 -12.22 12.39 -6.68
N SER A 108 -12.87 11.38 -7.25
CA SER A 108 -14.09 10.83 -6.67
C SER A 108 -13.79 9.66 -5.70
N PRO A 109 -14.63 9.42 -4.67
CA PRO A 109 -14.49 8.23 -3.81
C PRO A 109 -14.45 6.90 -4.58
N LYS A 110 -15.22 6.81 -5.68
CA LYS A 110 -15.24 5.62 -6.54
C LYS A 110 -13.92 5.39 -7.25
N GLU A 111 -13.31 6.47 -7.76
CA GLU A 111 -12.00 6.42 -8.40
C GLU A 111 -10.91 6.01 -7.42
N LEU A 112 -10.88 6.62 -6.23
CA LEU A 112 -9.96 6.28 -5.15
C LEU A 112 -9.96 4.78 -4.86
N VAL A 113 -11.13 4.22 -4.57
CA VAL A 113 -11.28 2.79 -4.25
C VAL A 113 -10.89 1.91 -5.45
N ALA A 114 -11.27 2.28 -6.67
CA ALA A 114 -10.95 1.51 -7.87
C ALA A 114 -9.44 1.42 -8.10
N ARG A 115 -8.72 2.54 -7.92
CA ARG A 115 -7.26 2.64 -8.07
C ARG A 115 -6.54 1.81 -7.02
N ILE A 116 -6.93 1.94 -5.76
CA ILE A 116 -6.39 1.14 -4.65
C ILE A 116 -6.58 -0.36 -4.92
N LYS A 117 -7.80 -0.78 -5.29
CA LYS A 117 -8.08 -2.19 -5.61
C LYS A 117 -7.26 -2.68 -6.81
N ALA A 118 -7.05 -1.84 -7.82
CA ALA A 118 -6.24 -2.20 -8.99
C ALA A 118 -4.76 -2.43 -8.61
N VAL A 119 -4.16 -1.53 -7.82
CA VAL A 119 -2.77 -1.68 -7.34
C VAL A 119 -2.64 -2.92 -6.45
N MET A 120 -3.56 -3.07 -5.50
CA MET A 120 -3.62 -4.21 -4.58
C MET A 120 -3.74 -5.58 -5.28
N ARG A 121 -4.32 -5.64 -6.49
CA ARG A 121 -4.38 -6.85 -7.33
C ARG A 121 -3.07 -7.15 -8.06
N ARG A 122 -2.29 -6.13 -8.42
CA ARG A 122 -1.00 -6.32 -9.12
C ARG A 122 0.07 -6.89 -8.19
N ILE A 123 0.09 -6.43 -6.94
CA ILE A 123 1.07 -6.88 -5.93
C ILE A 123 0.75 -8.26 -5.35
N SER A 124 -0.51 -8.70 -5.43
CA SER A 124 -0.90 -10.06 -5.07
C SER A 124 -1.97 -10.54 -6.05
N PRO A 125 -1.54 -11.05 -7.23
CA PRO A 125 -2.44 -11.62 -8.23
C PRO A 125 -3.31 -12.75 -7.66
N MET A 126 -2.77 -13.46 -6.67
CA MET A 126 -3.39 -14.59 -6.00
C MET A 126 -4.33 -14.20 -4.85
N ALA A 127 -4.41 -12.93 -4.42
CA ALA A 127 -5.26 -12.54 -3.28
C ALA A 127 -6.79 -12.65 -3.53
N VAL A 128 -7.19 -13.18 -4.69
CA VAL A 128 -8.58 -13.52 -5.02
C VAL A 128 -8.74 -15.03 -5.25
N GLU A 129 -7.69 -15.83 -5.11
CA GLU A 129 -7.78 -17.29 -5.22
C GLU A 129 -8.03 -17.91 -3.84
N GLU A 130 -8.89 -18.93 -3.84
CA GLU A 130 -9.22 -19.76 -2.68
C GLU A 130 -7.93 -20.31 -2.03
N VAL A 131 -8.02 -20.66 -0.75
CA VAL A 131 -6.92 -21.31 -0.02
C VAL A 131 -6.42 -22.48 -0.85
N ILE A 132 -5.15 -22.44 -1.26
CA ILE A 132 -4.55 -23.50 -2.05
C ILE A 132 -4.15 -24.60 -1.07
N GLU A 133 -4.85 -25.74 -1.12
CA GLU A 133 -4.49 -26.93 -0.37
C GLU A 133 -3.70 -27.92 -1.24
N MET A 134 -2.46 -28.20 -0.85
CA MET A 134 -1.63 -29.22 -1.48
C MET A 134 -0.94 -30.08 -0.43
N GLN A 135 -1.26 -31.38 -0.41
CA GLN A 135 -0.59 -32.40 0.43
C GLN A 135 -0.43 -32.00 1.92
N GLY A 136 -1.45 -31.37 2.51
CA GLY A 136 -1.45 -30.95 3.92
C GLY A 136 -0.80 -29.59 4.20
N LEU A 137 -0.32 -28.91 3.15
CA LEU A 137 0.04 -27.49 3.18
C LEU A 137 -1.16 -26.67 2.71
N SER A 138 -1.50 -25.62 3.44
CA SER A 138 -2.46 -24.61 3.00
C SER A 138 -1.76 -23.26 2.87
N LEU A 139 -1.93 -22.62 1.71
CA LEU A 139 -1.47 -21.25 1.47
C LEU A 139 -2.70 -20.34 1.49
N ASP A 140 -2.71 -19.36 2.39
CA ASP A 140 -3.65 -18.24 2.32
C ASP A 140 -2.96 -17.09 1.57
N PRO A 141 -3.30 -16.86 0.28
CA PRO A 141 -2.67 -15.83 -0.52
C PRO A 141 -3.03 -14.42 -0.03
N SER A 142 -4.11 -14.27 0.73
CA SER A 142 -4.57 -12.99 1.27
C SER A 142 -3.78 -12.53 2.49
N SER A 143 -3.23 -13.47 3.27
CA SER A 143 -2.42 -13.18 4.45
C SER A 143 -0.94 -13.56 4.30
N HIS A 144 -0.55 -14.07 3.14
CA HIS A 144 0.80 -14.62 2.88
C HIS A 144 1.22 -15.67 3.93
N ARG A 145 0.24 -16.41 4.49
CA ARG A 145 0.48 -17.43 5.50
C ARG A 145 0.49 -18.81 4.86
N VAL A 146 1.42 -19.63 5.33
CA VAL A 146 1.49 -21.05 5.00
C VAL A 146 1.20 -21.82 6.26
N MET A 147 0.34 -22.83 6.20
CA MET A 147 0.07 -23.74 7.33
C MET A 147 0.38 -25.17 6.92
N THR A 148 0.82 -26.00 7.88
CA THR A 148 0.83 -27.46 7.77
C THR A 148 -0.26 -28.01 8.68
N GLY A 149 -1.36 -28.54 8.13
CA GLY A 149 -2.55 -28.81 8.92
C GLY A 149 -3.02 -27.56 9.67
N ASP A 150 -3.05 -27.59 11.00
CA ASP A 150 -3.48 -26.47 11.86
C ASP A 150 -2.32 -25.58 12.38
N SER A 151 -1.06 -25.87 12.00
CA SER A 151 0.11 -25.14 12.52
C SER A 151 0.69 -24.16 11.48
N PRO A 152 0.89 -22.87 11.82
CA PRO A 152 1.52 -21.91 10.92
C PRO A 152 3.00 -22.24 10.73
N LEU A 153 3.44 -22.19 9.48
CA LEU A 153 4.82 -22.42 9.05
C LEU A 153 5.52 -21.07 8.94
N ASP A 154 6.58 -20.87 9.73
CA ASP A 154 7.35 -19.63 9.73
C ASP A 154 8.28 -19.61 8.51
N MET A 155 7.94 -18.83 7.48
CA MET A 155 8.71 -18.72 6.24
C MET A 155 9.18 -17.28 6.01
N ASP A 156 10.50 -17.09 5.79
CA ASP A 156 11.08 -15.82 5.32
C ASP A 156 10.48 -15.45 3.93
N ARG A 157 10.17 -14.16 3.70
CA ARG A 157 9.52 -13.63 2.48
C ARG A 157 10.20 -14.08 1.18
N ARG A 158 11.50 -14.39 1.22
CA ARG A 158 12.28 -14.91 0.07
C ARG A 158 11.85 -16.29 -0.40
N ASN A 159 11.29 -17.14 0.46
CA ASN A 159 10.89 -18.51 0.11
C ASN A 159 9.43 -18.60 -0.37
N LEU A 160 8.59 -17.60 -0.08
CA LEU A 160 7.18 -17.59 -0.49
C LEU A 160 7.00 -17.51 -2.01
N ASN A 161 7.90 -16.79 -2.70
CA ASN A 161 7.89 -16.67 -4.17
C ASN A 161 8.23 -17.99 -4.90
N TYR A 162 8.87 -18.95 -4.24
CA TYR A 162 9.23 -20.23 -4.86
C TYR A 162 8.09 -21.24 -4.83
N CYS A 163 7.22 -21.20 -3.82
CA CYS A 163 6.06 -22.10 -3.74
C CYS A 163 4.95 -21.75 -4.73
N THR A 164 4.90 -20.52 -5.24
CA THR A 164 3.86 -20.03 -6.15
C THR A 164 4.20 -20.21 -7.65
N SER A 165 5.32 -20.88 -7.96
CA SER A 165 5.85 -21.06 -9.32
C SER A 165 5.71 -22.48 -9.88
N LEU A 166 4.93 -23.35 -9.24
CA LEU A 166 4.66 -24.73 -9.66
C LEU A 166 3.22 -24.93 -10.13
#